data_AF-A0A9X3DTV7-F1
#
_entry.id   AF-A0A9X3DTV7-F1
#
_cell.length_a   1.000
_cell.length_b   1.000
_cell.length_c   1.000
_cell.angle_alpha   90.00
_cell.angle_beta   90.00
_cell.angle_gamma   90.00
#
_symmetry.space_group_name_H-M   'P 1'
#
loop_
_entity.id
_entity.type
_entity.pdbx_description
1 polymer ?
#
loop_
_entity_poly.entity_id
_entity_poly.type
_entity_poly.pdbx_seq_one_letter_code
_entity_poly.pdbx_strand_id
1 'polypeptide(L)'
;MKIKIVLLTALLSLPLLADAEGLKLKSSQGEFDQYTGQITLSGEYSYYFEDEVLGDVVCFHPYMPSDQLIPRSAHDQRSRWFCFNQTNQAIKAFKINKKPKEGYEGYTGHATVTVGDYAVYKGESEGFDTAKLISVKKAEAPRLVKKSGY
;
A
#
# COMPACT_ATOMS: atom_id res chain seq x y z
N MET A 1 -48.95 42.68 20.56
CA MET A 1 -48.33 41.53 19.88
C MET A 1 -46.85 41.86 19.66
N LYS A 2 -45.91 41.15 20.30
CA LYS A 2 -44.46 41.31 20.07
C LYS A 2 -43.87 39.92 19.86
N ILE A 3 -43.53 39.60 18.62
CA ILE A 3 -42.87 38.34 18.25
C ILE A 3 -41.37 38.55 18.46
N LYS A 4 -40.79 37.85 19.44
CA LYS A 4 -39.34 37.75 19.61
C LYS A 4 -38.84 36.61 18.74
N ILE A 5 -38.14 36.94 17.65
CA ILE A 5 -37.43 35.98 16.83
C ILE A 5 -36.13 35.64 17.57
N VAL A 6 -36.02 34.40 18.05
CA VAL A 6 -34.76 33.84 18.56
C VAL A 6 -34.10 33.12 17.39
N LEU A 7 -33.02 33.68 16.87
CA LEU A 7 -32.19 33.03 15.86
C LEU A 7 -31.20 32.10 16.57
N LEU A 8 -31.44 30.78 16.50
CA LEU A 8 -30.53 29.77 17.02
C LEU A 8 -29.59 29.35 15.87
N THR A 9 -28.37 29.89 15.85
CA THR A 9 -27.33 29.47 14.91
C THR A 9 -26.69 28.17 15.40
N ALA A 10 -27.08 27.05 14.81
CA ALA A 10 -26.41 25.76 15.00
C ALA A 10 -25.10 25.74 14.19
N LEU A 11 -23.95 25.84 14.87
CA LEU A 11 -22.66 25.48 14.26
C LEU A 11 -22.59 23.95 14.15
N LEU A 12 -22.87 23.44 12.96
CA LEU A 12 -22.56 22.06 12.60
C LEU A 12 -21.04 21.92 12.46
N SER A 13 -20.39 21.38 13.49
CA SER A 13 -19.02 20.88 13.39
C SER A 13 -19.03 19.62 12.53
N LEU A 14 -18.92 19.79 11.21
CA LEU A 14 -18.66 18.68 10.30
C LEU A 14 -17.27 18.12 10.65
N PRO A 15 -17.13 16.81 10.93
CA PRO A 15 -15.82 16.21 11.03
C PRO A 15 -15.15 16.38 9.66
N LEU A 16 -13.99 17.05 9.64
CA LEU A 16 -13.08 17.01 8.50
C LEU A 16 -12.66 15.56 8.32
N LEU A 17 -13.43 14.82 7.53
CA LEU A 17 -12.93 13.65 6.83
C LEU A 17 -11.86 14.21 5.91
N ALA A 18 -10.61 14.15 6.36
CA ALA A 18 -9.48 14.31 5.47
C ALA A 18 -9.58 13.16 4.47
N ASP A 19 -10.28 13.40 3.36
CA ASP A 19 -10.24 12.51 2.22
C ASP A 19 -8.77 12.31 1.90
N ALA A 20 -8.34 11.05 1.84
CA ALA A 20 -6.99 10.73 1.43
C ALA A 20 -6.80 11.35 0.04
N GLU A 21 -6.08 12.47 -0.03
CA GLU A 21 -5.77 13.11 -1.29
C GLU A 21 -5.01 12.08 -2.13
N GLY A 22 -5.62 11.63 -3.24
CA GLY A 22 -5.02 10.63 -4.10
C GLY A 22 -3.61 11.03 -4.56
N LEU A 23 -2.87 10.07 -5.12
CA LEU A 23 -1.48 10.30 -5.50
C LEU A 23 -1.35 11.42 -6.54
N LYS A 24 -0.47 12.38 -6.27
CA LYS A 24 -0.10 13.48 -7.19
C LYS A 24 1.39 13.46 -7.45
N LEU A 25 1.78 13.56 -8.72
CA LEU A 25 3.19 13.59 -9.10
C LEU A 25 3.88 14.79 -8.44
N LYS A 26 4.93 14.52 -7.67
CA LYS A 26 5.75 15.53 -6.99
C LYS A 26 7.01 15.84 -7.78
N SER A 27 7.71 14.81 -8.25
CA SER A 27 8.95 14.94 -9.02
C SER A 27 9.25 13.69 -9.82
N SER A 28 9.95 13.85 -10.93
CA SER A 28 10.48 12.75 -11.75
C SER A 28 12.01 12.84 -11.71
N GLN A 29 12.69 11.84 -11.14
CA GLN A 29 14.15 11.83 -11.01
C GLN A 29 14.70 10.42 -11.24
N GLY A 30 15.69 10.31 -12.13
CA GLY A 30 16.28 9.02 -12.49
C GLY A 30 15.21 8.02 -12.93
N GLU A 31 15.26 6.82 -12.36
CA GLU A 31 14.33 5.72 -12.65
C GLU A 31 13.03 5.79 -11.85
N PHE A 32 12.72 6.89 -11.16
CA PHE A 32 11.53 6.98 -10.33
C PHE A 32 10.72 8.26 -10.55
N ASP A 33 9.40 8.08 -10.61
CA ASP A 33 8.42 9.14 -10.42
C ASP A 33 7.92 9.10 -8.99
N GLN A 34 8.15 10.19 -8.25
CA GLN A 34 7.81 10.34 -6.84
C GLN A 34 6.46 11.03 -6.71
N TYR A 35 5.60 10.49 -5.85
CA TYR A 35 4.24 10.96 -5.62
C TYR A 35 4.04 11.39 -4.16
N THR A 36 3.23 12.41 -3.97
CA THR A 36 2.67 12.80 -2.67
C THR A 36 1.19 12.43 -2.60
N GLY A 37 0.59 12.55 -1.42
CA GLY A 37 -0.77 12.07 -1.15
C GLY A 37 -0.78 10.64 -0.59
N GLN A 38 -1.99 10.11 -0.43
CA GLN A 38 -2.22 8.78 0.11
C GLN A 38 -3.35 8.09 -0.66
N ILE A 39 -3.22 6.77 -0.83
CA ILE A 39 -4.26 5.93 -1.43
C ILE A 39 -4.53 4.73 -0.53
N THR A 40 -5.76 4.21 -0.61
CA THR A 40 -6.16 3.02 0.12
C THR A 40 -6.45 1.88 -0.85
N LEU A 41 -5.79 0.75 -0.65
CA LEU A 41 -5.73 -0.38 -1.57
C LEU A 41 -6.14 -1.65 -0.83
N SER A 42 -6.99 -2.48 -1.44
CA SER A 42 -7.23 -3.85 -0.96
C SER A 42 -6.46 -4.82 -1.82
N GLY A 43 -5.83 -5.83 -1.24
CA GLY A 43 -4.92 -6.70 -1.98
C GLY A 43 -4.32 -7.81 -1.14
N GLU A 44 -3.32 -8.46 -1.72
CA GLU A 44 -2.53 -9.50 -1.08
C GLU A 44 -1.15 -8.95 -0.68
N TYR A 45 -0.73 -9.18 0.56
CA TYR A 45 0.67 -8.99 0.96
C TYR A 45 1.44 -10.30 0.86
N SER A 46 2.71 -10.23 0.50
CA SER A 46 3.62 -11.38 0.46
C SER A 46 4.97 -11.05 1.11
N TYR A 47 5.60 -12.08 1.67
CA TYR A 47 6.95 -12.03 2.22
C TYR A 47 7.62 -13.40 2.06
N TYR A 48 8.79 -13.44 1.43
CA TYR A 48 9.54 -14.68 1.20
C TYR A 48 10.84 -14.69 2.02
N PHE A 49 11.20 -15.83 2.59
CA PHE A 49 12.28 -15.94 3.58
C PHE A 49 13.68 -15.73 3.00
N GLU A 50 13.89 -16.14 1.75
CA GLU A 50 15.19 -16.27 1.10
C GLU A 50 15.07 -15.92 -0.39
N ASP A 51 14.39 -14.81 -0.71
CA ASP A 51 14.25 -14.34 -2.08
C ASP A 51 15.51 -13.58 -2.51
N GLU A 52 16.33 -14.20 -3.36
CA GLU A 52 17.58 -13.60 -3.85
C GLU A 52 17.36 -12.41 -4.79
N VAL A 53 16.17 -12.29 -5.39
CA VAL A 53 15.84 -11.24 -6.37
C VAL A 53 15.29 -10.01 -5.65
N LEU A 54 14.29 -10.21 -4.79
CA LEU A 54 13.61 -9.12 -4.09
C LEU A 54 14.27 -8.77 -2.74
N GLY A 55 14.98 -9.73 -2.14
CA GLY A 55 15.57 -9.59 -0.82
C GLY A 55 14.54 -9.61 0.33
N ASP A 56 14.92 -9.03 1.46
CA ASP A 56 14.09 -8.95 2.67
C ASP A 56 13.07 -7.81 2.56
N VAL A 57 12.00 -8.04 1.79
CA VAL A 57 10.93 -7.07 1.52
C VAL A 57 9.55 -7.69 1.67
N VAL A 58 8.60 -6.87 2.13
CA VAL A 58 7.17 -7.21 2.06
C VAL A 58 6.62 -6.51 0.81
N CYS A 59 5.96 -7.26 -0.05
CA CYS A 59 5.34 -6.71 -1.26
C CYS A 59 3.82 -6.80 -1.19
N PHE A 60 3.15 -6.01 -2.00
CA PHE A 60 1.70 -5.88 -2.02
C PHE A 60 1.18 -5.88 -3.45
N HIS A 61 0.16 -6.70 -3.69
CA HIS A 61 -0.52 -6.87 -4.97
C HIS A 61 -1.99 -6.43 -4.79
N PRO A 62 -2.29 -5.14 -5.07
CA PRO A 62 -3.65 -4.62 -5.04
C PRO A 62 -4.59 -5.35 -6.01
N TYR A 63 -5.84 -5.51 -5.58
CA TYR A 63 -6.94 -5.98 -6.40
C TYR A 63 -7.62 -4.83 -7.13
N MET A 64 -8.16 -5.16 -8.30
CA MET A 64 -9.18 -4.35 -8.95
C MET A 64 -10.39 -4.15 -8.00
N PRO A 65 -11.02 -2.97 -7.98
CA PRO A 65 -10.67 -1.77 -8.77
C PRO A 65 -9.66 -0.86 -8.07
N SER A 66 -9.22 -1.18 -6.84
CA SER A 66 -8.39 -0.26 -6.05
C SER A 66 -6.99 -0.07 -6.61
N ASP A 67 -6.46 -1.06 -7.33
CA ASP A 67 -5.19 -0.96 -8.04
C ASP A 67 -5.13 0.26 -8.98
N GLN A 68 -6.25 0.65 -9.61
CA GLN A 68 -6.31 1.81 -10.52
C GLN A 68 -5.99 3.15 -9.84
N LEU A 69 -5.95 3.21 -8.51
CA LEU A 69 -5.47 4.38 -7.77
C LEU A 69 -3.96 4.58 -7.86
N ILE A 70 -3.20 3.54 -8.26
CA ILE A 70 -1.77 3.65 -8.53
C ILE A 70 -1.57 4.23 -9.94
N PRO A 71 -0.85 5.36 -10.07
CA PRO A 71 -0.61 6.00 -11.34
C PRO A 71 0.29 5.14 -12.24
N ARG A 72 -0.06 5.11 -13.52
CA ARG A 72 0.70 4.46 -14.60
C ARG A 72 0.64 5.36 -15.82
N SER A 73 1.74 5.43 -16.57
CA SER A 73 1.74 6.06 -17.88
C SER A 73 0.98 5.18 -18.89
N ALA A 74 0.47 5.76 -19.98
CA ALA A 74 -0.25 5.00 -21.00
C ALA A 74 0.61 3.89 -21.66
N HIS A 75 1.93 4.02 -21.61
CA HIS A 75 2.88 3.07 -22.20
C HIS A 75 3.37 2.04 -21.18
N ASP A 76 3.07 2.21 -19.89
CA ASP A 76 3.46 1.27 -18.83
C ASP A 76 2.36 0.23 -18.62
N GLN A 77 2.56 -0.95 -19.21
CA GLN A 77 1.64 -2.08 -19.16
C GLN A 77 1.92 -3.04 -18.01
N ARG A 78 2.90 -2.73 -17.14
CA ARG A 78 3.24 -3.62 -16.02
C ARG A 78 2.13 -3.64 -14.98
N SER A 79 1.95 -4.81 -14.35
CA SER A 79 1.04 -4.97 -13.22
C SER A 79 1.33 -3.94 -12.12
N ARG A 80 0.28 -3.48 -11.46
CA ARG A 80 0.39 -2.53 -10.35
C ARG A 80 0.66 -3.31 -9.07
N TRP A 81 1.93 -3.39 -8.68
CA TRP A 81 2.37 -3.95 -7.41
C TRP A 81 3.58 -3.16 -6.92
N PHE A 82 3.85 -3.23 -5.62
CA PHE A 82 4.93 -2.48 -5.00
C PHE A 82 5.47 -3.24 -3.79
N CYS A 83 6.68 -2.90 -3.38
CA CYS A 83 7.25 -3.35 -2.11
C CYS A 83 7.34 -2.21 -1.10
N PHE A 84 7.14 -2.52 0.18
CA PHE A 84 7.19 -1.51 1.23
C PHE A 84 8.63 -1.05 1.46
N ASN A 85 8.89 0.25 1.38
CA ASN A 85 10.24 0.82 1.61
C ASN A 85 10.69 0.76 3.09
N GLN A 86 9.76 0.44 4.00
CA GLN A 86 10.01 0.24 5.43
C GLN A 86 9.63 -1.20 5.84
N THR A 87 10.35 -2.20 5.33
CA THR A 87 10.05 -3.64 5.54
C THR A 87 9.76 -3.99 6.99
N ASN A 88 10.59 -3.56 7.95
CA ASN A 88 10.38 -3.89 9.37
C ASN A 88 9.04 -3.35 9.93
N GLN A 89 8.59 -2.19 9.45
CA GLN A 89 7.28 -1.64 9.82
C GLN A 89 6.16 -2.51 9.24
N ALA A 90 6.27 -2.91 7.97
CA ALA A 90 5.31 -3.79 7.32
C ALA A 90 5.23 -5.16 8.00
N ILE A 91 6.37 -5.79 8.28
CA ILE A 91 6.45 -7.07 9.00
C ILE A 91 5.71 -7.00 10.34
N LYS A 92 5.94 -5.93 11.11
CA LYS A 92 5.25 -5.72 12.39
C LYS A 92 3.74 -5.52 12.19
N ALA A 93 3.33 -4.74 11.20
CA ALA A 93 1.93 -4.42 10.94
C ALA A 93 1.13 -5.65 10.50
N PHE A 94 1.71 -6.50 9.64
CA PHE A 94 1.10 -7.76 9.19
C PHE A 94 1.34 -8.93 10.14
N LYS A 95 2.08 -8.72 11.24
CA LYS A 95 2.41 -9.76 12.24
C LYS A 95 3.14 -10.96 11.63
N ILE A 96 4.02 -10.70 10.67
CA ILE A 96 4.80 -11.74 9.98
C ILE A 96 5.93 -12.22 10.90
N ASN A 97 6.07 -13.54 11.05
CA ASN A 97 7.19 -14.15 11.76
C ASN A 97 8.29 -14.50 10.76
N LYS A 98 9.37 -13.70 10.71
CA LYS A 98 10.48 -13.87 9.76
C LYS A 98 11.21 -15.21 9.85
N LYS A 99 11.02 -16.01 10.91
CA LYS A 99 11.70 -17.29 11.06
C LYS A 99 11.27 -18.22 9.92
N PRO A 100 12.21 -18.71 9.08
CA PRO A 100 11.91 -19.71 8.07
C PRO A 100 11.25 -20.92 8.70
N LYS A 101 10.33 -21.53 7.96
CA LYS A 101 9.65 -22.75 8.36
C LYS A 101 9.88 -23.82 7.31
N GLU A 102 10.34 -24.99 7.75
CA GLU A 102 10.60 -26.12 6.87
C GLU A 102 9.39 -26.47 5.99
N GLY A 103 9.63 -26.68 4.70
CA GLY A 103 8.59 -26.93 3.70
C GLY A 103 7.85 -25.69 3.18
N TYR A 104 8.20 -24.49 3.66
CA TYR A 104 7.57 -23.23 3.26
C TYR A 104 8.61 -22.20 2.80
N GLU A 105 8.21 -21.34 1.86
CA GLU A 105 9.06 -20.30 1.27
C GLU A 105 8.72 -18.90 1.76
N GLY A 106 7.55 -18.72 2.37
CA GLY A 106 7.14 -17.41 2.85
C GLY A 106 5.76 -17.38 3.45
N TYR A 107 5.19 -16.18 3.48
CA TYR A 107 3.84 -15.89 3.91
C TYR A 107 3.09 -15.08 2.87
N THR A 108 1.78 -15.28 2.86
CA THR A 108 0.82 -14.44 2.15
C THR A 108 -0.40 -14.15 3.04
N GLY A 109 -1.16 -13.11 2.72
CA GLY A 109 -2.46 -12.84 3.32
C GLY A 109 -3.14 -11.64 2.68
N HIS A 110 -4.44 -11.47 2.96
CA HIS A 110 -5.22 -10.37 2.41
C HIS A 110 -5.30 -9.21 3.41
N ALA A 111 -5.26 -7.97 2.89
CA ALA A 111 -5.41 -6.77 3.71
C ALA A 111 -5.96 -5.58 2.91
N THR A 112 -6.43 -4.56 3.63
CA THR A 112 -6.61 -3.20 3.10
C THR A 112 -5.54 -2.30 3.71
N VAL A 113 -4.70 -1.68 2.88
CA VAL A 113 -3.60 -0.80 3.30
C VAL A 113 -3.85 0.63 2.87
N THR A 114 -3.49 1.60 3.70
CA THR A 114 -3.27 2.98 3.26
C THR A 114 -1.78 3.18 3.09
N VAL A 115 -1.37 3.69 1.94
CA VAL A 115 0.04 3.94 1.60
C VAL A 115 0.23 5.39 1.16
N GLY A 116 1.45 5.90 1.35
CA GLY A 116 1.90 7.21 0.92
C GLY A 116 3.37 7.17 0.55
N ASP A 117 3.98 8.33 0.30
CA ASP A 117 5.37 8.44 -0.18
C ASP A 117 5.67 7.43 -1.30
N TYR A 118 4.77 7.38 -2.29
CA TYR A 118 4.75 6.36 -3.33
C TYR A 118 5.74 6.72 -4.44
N ALA A 119 6.51 5.75 -4.91
CA ALA A 119 7.43 5.90 -6.03
C ALA A 119 7.13 4.86 -7.10
N VAL A 120 6.79 5.32 -8.32
CA VAL A 120 6.66 4.46 -9.49
C VAL A 120 8.04 4.25 -10.09
N TYR A 121 8.47 3.01 -10.21
CA TYR A 121 9.71 2.68 -10.92
C TYR A 121 9.48 2.75 -12.43
N LYS A 122 10.39 3.34 -13.19
CA LYS A 122 10.28 3.53 -14.65
C LYS A 122 11.59 3.25 -15.39
N GLY A 123 12.56 2.61 -14.73
CA GLY A 123 13.80 2.21 -15.37
C GLY A 123 13.59 1.10 -16.41
N GLU A 124 14.59 0.91 -17.25
CA GLU A 124 14.58 -0.11 -18.31
C GLU A 124 14.96 -1.50 -17.79
N SER A 125 15.61 -1.57 -16.62
CA SER A 125 15.98 -2.83 -15.96
C SER A 125 14.84 -3.38 -15.09
N GLU A 126 15.07 -4.55 -14.50
CA GLU A 126 14.17 -5.10 -13.47
C GLU A 126 14.09 -4.15 -12.27
N GLY A 127 12.86 -3.92 -11.80
CA GLY A 127 12.61 -3.08 -10.64
C GLY A 127 11.12 -3.00 -10.31
N PHE A 128 10.82 -2.40 -9.16
CA PHE A 128 9.48 -2.37 -8.61
C PHE A 128 9.15 -1.02 -7.99
N ASP A 129 7.86 -0.71 -7.96
CA ASP A 129 7.37 0.45 -7.23
C ASP A 129 7.63 0.28 -5.73
N THR A 130 7.71 1.40 -5.04
CA THR A 130 7.81 1.39 -3.58
C THR A 130 6.77 2.29 -2.95
N ALA A 131 6.38 1.94 -1.72
CA ALA A 131 5.47 2.76 -0.95
C ALA A 131 5.77 2.68 0.54
N LYS A 132 5.43 3.74 1.26
CA LYS A 132 5.43 3.76 2.72
C LYS A 132 4.08 3.29 3.25
N LEU A 133 4.11 2.37 4.21
CA LEU A 133 2.92 1.92 4.90
C LEU A 133 2.44 2.97 5.90
N ILE A 134 1.21 3.48 5.72
CA ILE A 134 0.58 4.43 6.66
C ILE A 134 -0.33 3.69 7.63
N SER A 135 -1.20 2.79 7.15
CA SER A 135 -2.06 1.98 8.02
C SER A 135 -2.46 0.65 7.38
N VAL A 136 -2.83 -0.32 8.23
CA VAL A 136 -3.37 -1.62 7.82
C VAL A 136 -4.74 -1.80 8.47
N LYS A 137 -5.71 -2.24 7.68
CA LYS A 137 -7.08 -2.58 8.08
C LYS A 137 -7.46 -3.92 7.48
N LYS A 138 -8.37 -4.64 8.13
CA LYS A 138 -8.89 -5.95 7.65
C LYS A 138 -7.79 -6.95 7.25
N ALA A 139 -6.65 -6.93 7.95
CA ALA A 139 -5.57 -7.85 7.67
C ALA A 139 -5.91 -9.25 8.20
N GLU A 140 -5.82 -10.23 7.33
CA GLU A 140 -5.80 -11.63 7.69
C GLU A 140 -4.50 -11.98 8.44
N ALA A 141 -4.51 -13.09 9.16
CA ALA A 141 -3.28 -13.64 9.72
C ALA A 141 -2.39 -14.19 8.58
N PRO A 142 -1.06 -14.04 8.65
CA PRO A 142 -0.14 -14.60 7.66
C PRO A 142 -0.33 -16.11 7.50
N ARG A 143 -0.62 -16.53 6.26
CA ARG A 143 -0.70 -17.93 5.86
C ARG A 143 0.61 -18.33 5.20
N LEU A 144 1.11 -19.52 5.52
CA LEU A 144 2.36 -20.00 4.96
C LEU A 144 2.18 -20.41 3.49
N VAL A 145 3.18 -20.09 2.66
CA VAL A 145 3.28 -20.50 1.25
C VAL A 145 4.18 -21.73 1.17
N LYS A 146 3.66 -22.85 0.67
CA LYS A 146 4.44 -24.10 0.54
C LYS A 146 5.48 -23.94 -0.56
N LYS A 147 6.68 -24.48 -0.34
CA LYS A 147 7.67 -24.61 -1.41
C LYS A 147 7.07 -25.42 -2.56
N SER A 148 7.13 -24.88 -3.76
CA SER A 148 6.85 -25.61 -4.99
C SER A 148 8.03 -26.56 -5.20
N GLY A 149 7.93 -27.81 -4.74
CA GLY A 149 8.98 -28.79 -4.94
C GLY A 149 9.27 -28.95 -6.44
N TYR A 150 10.52 -28.74 -6.83
CA TYR A 150 11.07 -29.26 -8.09
C TYR A 150 11.72 -30.62 -7.82
#